data_AF-A0A6N6KCS5-F1
#
_entry.id   AF-A0A6N6KCS5-F1
#
_cell.length_a   1.000
_cell.length_b   1.000
_cell.length_c   1.000
_cell.angle_alpha   90.00
_cell.angle_beta   90.00
_cell.angle_gamma   90.00
#
_symmetry.space_group_name_H-M   'P 1'
#
loop_
_entity.id
_entity.type
_entity.pdbx_description
1 polymer ?
#
loop_
_entity_poly.entity_id
_entity_poly.type
_entity_poly.pdbx_seq_one_letter_code
_entity_poly.pdbx_strand_id
1 'polypeptide(L)'
;MVICSVGNAFAVCSDPQGSYKIENNVNLYIHKKNNADYMAIMSGEKQSELLLVTLLSKEQSKAENLPECSVLITGVGVLMPSEKGKTYHVTAESQNYLTERKTDTPFVLLVMAGFQYDIYGVDKTSDILPKNILSEFN
;
A
#
# COMPACT_ATOMS: atom_id res chain seq x y z
N MET A 1 -15.81 21.04 -35.19
CA MET A 1 -14.51 21.08 -34.51
C MET A 1 -14.75 21.68 -33.13
N VAL A 2 -14.96 20.83 -32.12
CA VAL A 2 -15.24 21.27 -30.75
C VAL A 2 -13.97 21.04 -29.94
N ILE A 3 -13.36 22.14 -29.49
CA ILE A 3 -12.20 22.16 -28.63
C ILE A 3 -12.75 22.14 -27.19
N CYS A 4 -12.67 20.98 -26.52
CA CYS A 4 -12.93 20.90 -25.09
C CYS A 4 -11.59 20.93 -24.35
N SER A 5 -11.18 22.13 -23.95
CA SER A 5 -10.19 22.33 -22.89
C SER A 5 -10.90 22.21 -21.55
N VAL A 6 -10.63 21.15 -20.78
CA VAL A 6 -10.96 21.13 -19.34
C VAL A 6 -9.86 20.43 -18.56
N GLY A 7 -9.12 21.23 -17.79
CA GLY A 7 -8.85 20.97 -16.38
C GLY A 7 -7.97 19.79 -15.99
N ASN A 8 -6.77 20.13 -15.50
CA ASN A 8 -6.00 19.43 -14.48
C ASN A 8 -5.98 17.90 -14.55
N ALA A 9 -4.90 17.37 -15.13
CA ALA A 9 -4.37 16.07 -14.79
C ALA A 9 -3.94 16.07 -13.30
N PHE A 10 -4.91 16.03 -12.38
CA PHE A 10 -4.70 15.30 -11.14
C PHE A 10 -4.32 13.90 -11.58
N ALA A 11 -3.11 13.44 -11.28
CA ALA A 11 -2.81 12.02 -11.30
C ALA A 11 -3.90 11.33 -10.46
N VAL A 12 -4.88 10.75 -11.13
CA VAL A 12 -6.03 10.11 -10.49
C VAL A 12 -5.48 8.84 -9.87
N CYS A 13 -5.12 8.91 -8.59
CA CYS A 13 -4.76 7.73 -7.83
C CYS A 13 -5.90 6.72 -7.99
N SER A 14 -5.57 5.53 -8.47
CA SER A 14 -6.56 4.45 -8.59
C SER A 14 -7.10 4.12 -7.21
N ASP A 15 -8.38 3.75 -7.12
CA ASP A 15 -8.99 3.36 -5.85
C ASP A 15 -8.17 2.22 -5.22
N PRO A 16 -7.66 2.40 -3.97
CA PRO A 16 -6.87 1.38 -3.31
C PRO A 16 -7.72 0.18 -2.88
N GLN A 17 -9.05 0.20 -3.06
CA GLN A 17 -9.88 -0.96 -2.80
C GLN A 17 -9.43 -2.16 -3.65
N GLY A 18 -9.37 -3.31 -3.01
CA GLY A 18 -9.07 -4.57 -3.68
C GLY A 18 -8.40 -5.59 -2.77
N SER A 19 -8.04 -6.70 -3.39
CA SER A 19 -7.26 -7.78 -2.80
C SER A 19 -5.82 -7.68 -3.28
N TYR A 20 -4.89 -7.84 -2.36
CA TYR A 20 -3.46 -7.70 -2.55
C TYR A 20 -2.77 -8.92 -1.97
N LYS A 21 -1.70 -9.36 -2.64
CA LYS A 21 -0.83 -10.42 -2.16
C LYS A 21 0.53 -9.81 -1.86
N ILE A 22 0.93 -9.88 -0.60
CA ILE A 22 2.25 -9.45 -0.14
C ILE A 22 3.20 -10.65 -0.28
N GLU A 23 4.47 -10.40 -0.58
CA GLU A 23 5.55 -11.37 -0.44
C GLU A 23 5.44 -12.13 0.91
N ASN A 24 5.75 -13.42 0.91
CA ASN A 24 5.54 -14.36 2.03
C ASN A 24 4.08 -14.85 2.27
N ASN A 25 3.24 -14.86 1.22
CA ASN A 25 1.88 -15.42 1.24
C ASN A 25 0.90 -14.75 2.23
N VAL A 26 1.14 -13.49 2.58
CA VAL A 26 0.18 -12.69 3.35
C VAL A 26 -0.83 -12.06 2.39
N ASN A 27 -2.12 -12.17 2.69
CA ASN A 27 -3.17 -11.51 1.93
C ASN A 27 -3.55 -10.19 2.62
N LEU A 28 -3.65 -9.13 1.84
CA LEU A 28 -4.11 -7.83 2.29
C LEU A 28 -5.37 -7.46 1.51
N TYR A 29 -6.42 -7.11 2.22
CA TYR A 29 -7.71 -6.74 1.65
C TYR A 29 -8.01 -5.31 2.05
N ILE A 30 -8.22 -4.40 1.12
CA ILE A 30 -8.58 -3.01 1.41
C ILE A 30 -10.02 -2.79 0.97
N HIS A 31 -10.85 -2.31 1.89
CA HIS A 31 -12.26 -2.02 1.67
C HIS A 31 -12.58 -0.56 2.00
N LYS A 32 -13.34 0.09 1.13
CA LYS A 32 -13.86 1.43 1.37
C LYS A 32 -15.17 1.35 2.16
N LYS A 33 -15.18 1.85 3.40
CA LYS A 33 -16.36 1.80 4.29
C LYS A 33 -17.34 2.92 4.00
N ASN A 34 -16.84 4.17 3.91
CA ASN A 34 -17.61 5.40 3.66
C ASN A 34 -16.77 6.37 2.81
N ASN A 35 -17.34 7.50 2.35
CA ASN A 35 -16.80 8.43 1.33
C ASN A 35 -15.32 8.86 1.41
N ALA A 36 -14.58 8.58 2.48
CA ALA A 36 -13.12 8.71 2.52
C ALA A 36 -12.39 7.68 3.41
N ASP A 37 -13.11 6.81 4.12
CA ASP A 37 -12.52 5.92 5.12
C ASP A 37 -12.30 4.52 4.53
N TYR A 38 -11.05 4.06 4.62
CA TYR A 38 -10.67 2.73 4.19
C TYR A 38 -10.29 1.89 5.42
N MET A 39 -10.65 0.61 5.38
CA MET A 39 -10.19 -0.39 6.32
C MET A 39 -9.43 -1.46 5.56
N ALA A 40 -8.45 -2.07 6.21
CA ALA A 40 -7.73 -3.22 5.69
C ALA A 40 -7.92 -4.44 6.59
N ILE A 41 -8.01 -5.61 5.99
CA ILE A 41 -7.80 -6.88 6.69
C ILE A 41 -6.50 -7.48 6.16
N MET A 42 -5.57 -7.74 7.06
CA MET A 42 -4.35 -8.46 6.74
C MET A 42 -4.49 -9.88 7.30
N SER A 43 -4.50 -10.87 6.40
CA SER A 43 -4.69 -12.29 6.74
C SER A 43 -3.39 -13.05 6.48
N GLY A 44 -2.78 -13.55 7.56
CA GLY A 44 -1.59 -14.41 7.55
C GLY A 44 -1.82 -15.71 8.32
N GLU A 45 -0.74 -16.44 8.62
CA GLU A 45 -0.82 -17.80 9.21
C GLU A 45 -1.41 -17.87 10.62
N LYS A 46 -1.33 -16.78 11.40
CA LYS A 46 -1.68 -16.81 12.84
C LYS A 46 -3.03 -16.19 13.15
N GLN A 47 -3.38 -15.05 12.55
CA GLN A 47 -4.66 -14.37 12.75
C GLN A 47 -4.87 -13.29 11.67
N SER A 48 -6.14 -12.98 11.35
CA SER A 48 -6.50 -11.81 10.55
C SER A 48 -6.62 -10.57 11.45
N GLU A 49 -6.02 -9.45 11.04
CA GLU A 49 -6.09 -8.18 11.77
C GLU A 49 -6.81 -7.11 10.94
N LEU A 50 -7.75 -6.40 11.58
CA LEU A 50 -8.45 -5.25 11.01
C LEU A 50 -7.66 -3.96 11.30
N LEU A 51 -7.34 -3.22 10.24
CA LEU A 51 -6.42 -2.08 10.27
C LEU A 51 -7.07 -0.85 9.64
N LEU A 52 -6.75 0.34 10.15
CA LEU A 52 -7.19 1.60 9.56
C LEU A 52 -6.28 1.96 8.37
N VAL A 53 -6.90 2.35 7.26
CA VAL A 53 -6.19 2.76 6.04
C VAL A 53 -6.46 4.23 5.75
N THR A 54 -5.39 5.00 5.57
CA THR A 54 -5.45 6.44 5.31
C THR A 54 -4.75 6.75 4.00
N LEU A 55 -5.46 7.40 3.07
CA LEU A 55 -4.86 7.95 1.86
C LEU A 55 -3.99 9.15 2.24
N LEU A 56 -2.71 9.12 1.88
CA LEU A 56 -1.82 10.24 2.13
C LEU A 56 -2.12 11.37 1.15
N SER A 57 -2.23 12.60 1.67
CA SER A 57 -2.35 13.78 0.81
C SER A 57 -1.05 14.02 0.03
N LYS A 58 -1.13 14.82 -1.04
CA LYS A 58 0.08 15.21 -1.81
C LYS A 58 1.10 15.94 -0.93
N GLU A 59 0.63 16.74 0.02
CA GLU A 59 1.51 17.48 0.94
C GLU A 59 2.20 16.54 1.91
N GLN A 60 1.47 15.57 2.48
CA GLN A 60 2.04 14.54 3.35
C GLN A 60 3.04 13.65 2.63
N SER A 61 2.69 13.21 1.41
CA SER A 61 3.59 12.37 0.60
C SER A 61 4.90 13.12 0.31
N LYS A 62 4.84 14.42 -0.01
CA LYS A 62 6.04 15.24 -0.22
C LYS A 62 6.85 15.45 1.06
N ALA A 63 6.20 15.72 2.18
CA ALA A 63 6.87 15.92 3.46
C ALA A 63 7.69 14.68 3.88
N GLU A 64 7.15 13.50 3.60
CA GLU A 64 7.75 12.20 3.93
C GLU A 64 8.61 11.61 2.79
N ASN A 65 8.83 12.35 1.69
CA ASN A 65 9.52 11.86 0.47
C ASN A 65 8.94 10.56 -0.12
N LEU A 66 7.63 10.35 0.05
CA LEU A 66 6.89 9.21 -0.48
C LEU A 66 6.31 9.53 -1.87
N PRO A 67 6.17 8.54 -2.75
CA PRO A 67 5.54 8.75 -4.04
C PRO A 67 4.06 9.12 -3.86
N GLU A 68 3.50 9.85 -4.85
CA GLU A 68 2.06 10.11 -4.87
C GLU A 68 1.27 8.79 -4.87
N CYS A 69 0.02 8.84 -4.38
CA CYS A 69 -0.85 7.66 -4.24
C CYS A 69 -0.38 6.61 -3.22
N SER A 70 0.49 7.02 -2.30
CA SER A 70 0.84 6.21 -1.14
C SER A 70 -0.30 6.15 -0.12
N VAL A 71 -0.43 5.01 0.52
CA VAL A 71 -1.50 4.70 1.46
C VAL A 71 -0.88 4.23 2.77
N LEU A 72 -1.20 4.88 3.87
CA LEU A 72 -0.78 4.48 5.21
C LEU A 72 -1.72 3.41 5.75
N ILE A 73 -1.19 2.25 6.12
CA ILE A 73 -1.87 1.19 6.84
C ILE A 73 -1.41 1.27 8.29
N THR A 74 -2.27 1.81 9.14
CA THR A 74 -1.94 2.10 10.55
C THR A 74 -1.54 0.82 11.27
N GLY A 75 -0.38 0.85 11.94
CA GLY A 75 0.17 -0.30 12.67
C GLY A 75 1.01 -1.26 11.83
N VAL A 76 1.08 -1.07 10.50
CA VAL A 76 1.87 -1.91 9.60
C VAL A 76 2.92 -1.09 8.85
N GLY A 77 2.50 -0.05 8.13
CA GLY A 77 3.42 0.67 7.24
C GLY A 77 2.72 1.41 6.10
N VAL A 78 3.47 1.73 5.04
CA VAL A 78 2.97 2.48 3.89
C VAL A 78 2.98 1.60 2.63
N LEU A 79 1.81 1.40 2.04
CA LEU A 79 1.66 0.80 0.72
C LEU A 79 1.85 1.88 -0.34
N MET A 80 2.81 1.70 -1.23
CA MET A 80 3.17 2.69 -2.24
C MET A 80 3.38 2.07 -3.61
N PRO A 81 3.10 2.82 -4.70
CA PRO A 81 3.42 2.35 -6.04
C PRO A 81 4.93 2.17 -6.22
N SER A 82 5.31 1.16 -6.99
CA SER A 82 6.69 0.83 -7.30
C SER A 82 6.90 0.58 -8.78
N GLU A 83 8.12 0.86 -9.23
CA GLU A 83 8.57 0.50 -10.56
C GLU A 83 9.20 -0.89 -10.52
N LYS A 84 8.90 -1.71 -11.52
CA LYS A 84 9.49 -3.04 -11.62
C LYS A 84 11.01 -2.97 -11.64
N GLY A 85 11.65 -3.73 -10.77
CA GLY A 85 13.10 -3.81 -10.67
C GLY A 85 13.73 -2.66 -9.89
N LYS A 86 12.93 -1.82 -9.22
CA LYS A 86 13.43 -0.80 -8.31
C LYS A 86 14.13 -1.46 -7.12
N THR A 87 15.29 -0.92 -6.79
CA THR A 87 16.07 -1.32 -5.62
C THR A 87 15.80 -0.37 -4.49
N TYR A 88 15.51 -0.91 -3.32
CA TYR A 88 15.27 -0.19 -2.09
C TYR A 88 16.39 -0.51 -1.10
N HIS A 89 16.96 0.52 -0.50
CA HIS A 89 17.83 0.33 0.66
C HIS A 89 16.94 0.04 1.87
N VAL A 90 17.27 -0.97 2.66
CA VAL A 90 16.53 -1.43 3.85
C VAL A 90 17.50 -1.69 4.99
N THR A 91 17.03 -1.61 6.24
CA THR A 91 17.84 -1.78 7.47
C THR A 91 17.37 -2.95 8.33
N ALA A 92 16.47 -3.78 7.80
CA ALA A 92 15.84 -4.90 8.51
C ALA A 92 16.85 -5.96 8.99
N GLU A 93 17.91 -6.24 8.22
CA GLU A 93 18.91 -7.24 8.58
C GLU A 93 19.95 -6.71 9.58
N SER A 94 20.23 -5.39 9.57
CA SER A 94 21.14 -4.73 10.51
C SER A 94 20.94 -3.22 10.49
N GLN A 95 20.90 -2.59 11.67
CA GLN A 95 20.87 -1.12 11.77
C GLN A 95 22.17 -0.46 11.30
N ASN A 96 23.25 -1.24 11.23
CA ASN A 96 24.58 -0.75 10.87
C ASN A 96 24.92 -0.97 9.38
N TYR A 97 24.09 -1.70 8.64
CA TYR A 97 24.34 -2.00 7.23
C TYR A 97 23.07 -1.77 6.42
N LEU A 98 23.16 -0.87 5.43
CA LEU A 98 22.14 -0.73 4.40
C LEU A 98 22.22 -1.97 3.50
N THR A 99 21.21 -2.82 3.61
CA THR A 99 21.00 -3.95 2.70
C THR A 99 20.11 -3.50 1.55
N GLU A 100 20.27 -4.10 0.38
CA GLU A 100 19.46 -3.77 -0.80
C GLU A 100 18.42 -4.86 -1.02
N ARG A 101 17.18 -4.44 -1.24
CA ARG A 101 16.10 -5.34 -1.64
C ARG A 101 15.48 -4.87 -2.95
N LYS A 102 15.40 -5.79 -3.90
CA LYS A 102 14.82 -5.54 -5.21
C LYS A 102 13.45 -6.20 -5.28
N THR A 103 12.46 -5.46 -5.76
CA THR A 103 11.09 -5.96 -5.94
C THR A 103 10.67 -5.78 -7.40
N ASP A 104 10.03 -6.79 -7.99
CA ASP A 104 9.49 -6.71 -9.36
C ASP A 104 7.97 -6.53 -9.40
N THR A 105 7.39 -6.13 -8.27
CA THR A 105 5.94 -5.94 -8.06
C THR A 105 5.50 -4.49 -8.34
N PRO A 106 4.25 -4.26 -8.77
CA PRO A 106 3.73 -2.92 -9.07
C PRO A 106 3.51 -2.04 -7.83
N PHE A 107 3.41 -2.65 -6.65
CA PHE A 107 3.36 -1.97 -5.37
C PHE A 107 4.40 -2.55 -4.42
N VAL A 108 4.75 -1.77 -3.40
CA VAL A 108 5.55 -2.23 -2.28
C VAL A 108 4.94 -1.77 -0.97
N LEU A 109 5.10 -2.57 0.07
CA LEU A 109 4.77 -2.24 1.44
C LEU A 109 6.05 -1.90 2.20
N LEU A 110 6.22 -0.63 2.54
CA LEU A 110 7.26 -0.16 3.45
C LEU A 110 6.79 -0.40 4.88
N VAL A 111 7.40 -1.38 5.55
CA VAL A 111 7.12 -1.70 6.96
C VAL A 111 8.16 -0.99 7.82
N MET A 112 7.68 -0.24 8.82
CA MET A 112 8.53 0.53 9.74
C MET A 112 8.39 -0.03 11.15
N ALA A 113 9.49 -0.53 11.72
CA ALA A 113 9.56 -1.08 13.07
C ALA A 113 10.67 -0.35 13.87
N GLY A 114 10.32 0.81 14.44
CA GLY A 114 11.27 1.67 15.13
C GLY A 114 12.30 2.27 14.17
N PHE A 115 13.58 1.96 14.38
CA PHE A 115 14.69 2.41 13.51
C PHE A 115 14.96 1.50 12.32
N GLN A 116 14.26 0.36 12.25
CA GLN A 116 14.37 -0.58 11.15
C GLN A 116 13.23 -0.38 10.18
N TYR A 117 13.54 -0.46 8.89
CA TYR A 117 12.52 -0.52 7.86
C TYR A 117 12.88 -1.59 6.84
N ASP A 118 11.84 -2.23 6.32
CA ASP A 118 11.89 -3.26 5.31
C ASP A 118 10.87 -2.97 4.21
N ILE A 119 11.07 -3.59 3.06
CA ILE A 119 10.21 -3.42 1.89
C ILE A 119 9.75 -4.81 1.44
N TYR A 120 8.44 -4.97 1.27
CA TYR A 120 7.85 -6.20 0.75
C TYR A 120 7.18 -5.92 -0.58
N GLY A 121 7.43 -6.76 -1.58
CA GLY A 121 6.70 -6.68 -2.85
C GLY A 121 5.21 -6.97 -2.66
N VAL A 122 4.35 -6.25 -3.39
CA VAL A 122 2.90 -6.40 -3.32
C VAL A 122 2.27 -6.40 -4.71
N ASP A 123 1.50 -7.44 -4.99
CA ASP A 123 0.70 -7.56 -6.21
C ASP A 123 -0.79 -7.35 -5.90
N LYS A 124 -1.45 -6.47 -6.67
CA LYS A 124 -2.92 -6.40 -6.66
C LYS A 124 -3.47 -7.61 -7.42
N THR A 125 -4.26 -8.43 -6.76
CA THR A 125 -4.82 -9.67 -7.33
C THR A 125 -6.24 -9.49 -7.87
N SER A 126 -7.01 -8.54 -7.31
CA SER A 126 -8.39 -8.24 -7.72
C SER A 126 -8.82 -6.86 -7.23
N ASP A 127 -9.65 -6.15 -8.00
CA ASP A 127 -10.34 -4.93 -7.54
C ASP A 127 -11.57 -5.24 -6.68
N ILE A 128 -12.05 -6.48 -6.73
CA ILE A 128 -13.23 -6.97 -6.02
C ILE A 128 -12.81 -7.84 -4.85
N LEU A 129 -13.40 -7.57 -3.69
CA LEU A 129 -13.16 -8.35 -2.47
C LEU A 129 -14.00 -9.64 -2.47
N PRO A 130 -13.44 -10.77 -2.00
CA PRO A 130 -14.21 -11.99 -1.77
C PRO A 130 -15.34 -11.77 -0.75
N LYS A 131 -16.49 -12.41 -0.95
CA LYS A 131 -17.67 -12.24 -0.08
C LYS A 131 -17.41 -12.60 1.38
N ASN A 132 -16.62 -13.63 1.64
CA ASN A 132 -16.24 -14.05 2.99
C ASN A 132 -15.41 -12.99 3.72
N ILE A 133 -14.57 -12.25 3.00
CA ILE A 133 -13.77 -11.17 3.57
C ILE A 133 -14.65 -9.93 3.80
N LEU A 134 -15.59 -9.63 2.89
CA LEU A 134 -16.52 -8.52 3.07
C LEU A 134 -17.35 -8.64 4.36
N SER A 135 -17.69 -9.86 4.79
CA SER A 135 -18.36 -10.07 6.07
C SER A 135 -17.49 -9.78 7.29
N GLU A 136 -16.16 -9.84 7.18
CA GLU A 136 -15.23 -9.57 8.29
C GLU A 136 -15.04 -8.06 8.56
N PHE A 137 -15.49 -7.20 7.65
CA PHE A 137 -15.45 -5.73 7.81
C PHE A 137 -16.67 -5.14 8.53
N ASN A 138 -17.70 -5.95 8.83
CA ASN A 138 -18.96 -5.52 9.44
C ASN A 138 -18.97 -5.65 10.96
#